data_AF-A0A2X2VG15-F1
#
_entry.id   AF-A0A2X2VG15-F1
#
_cell.length_a   1.000
_cell.length_b   1.000
_cell.length_c   1.000
_cell.angle_alpha   90.00
_cell.angle_beta   90.00
_cell.angle_gamma   90.00
#
_symmetry.space_group_name_H-M   'P 1'
#
loop_
_entity.id
_entity.type
_entity.pdbx_description
1 polymer ?
#
loop_
_entity_poly.entity_id
_entity_poly.type
_entity_poly.pdbx_seq_one_letter_code
_entity_poly.pdbx_strand_id
1 'polypeptide(L)'
;MLRGLSPEQVEFYTSGRASNEAAYLFQLFAREYGSNNFPDCSNMCHEATSVGLPRSIGIGKGTVSLDDFEKTELVIAIGHNPGTNHPRMMGTLHELARRDVPIIVFNPLRERSAGTLCRPAEHHRNGDLQLNRHCLNLFPGQGLAVMPPR
;
A
#
# COMPACT_ATOMS: atom_id res chain seq x y z
N MET A 1 -9.83 27.61 23.84
CA MET A 1 -8.62 26.78 23.95
C MET A 1 -7.45 27.33 23.10
N LEU A 2 -7.67 27.79 21.87
CA LEU A 2 -6.60 28.31 20.97
C LEU A 2 -6.29 29.81 21.09
N ARG A 3 -7.02 30.57 21.93
CA ARG A 3 -6.81 32.02 22.08
C ARG A 3 -5.49 32.30 22.80
N GLY A 4 -4.62 33.11 22.20
CA GLY A 4 -3.35 33.55 22.80
C GLY A 4 -2.15 32.65 22.51
N LEU A 5 -2.32 31.54 21.78
CA LEU A 5 -1.19 30.75 21.26
C LEU A 5 -0.78 31.29 19.88
N SER A 6 0.52 31.26 19.57
CA SER A 6 0.98 31.59 18.22
C SER A 6 0.76 30.40 17.28
N PRO A 7 0.59 30.63 15.96
CA PRO A 7 0.34 29.56 15.00
C PRO A 7 1.39 28.44 14.99
N GLU A 8 2.64 28.77 15.30
CA GLU A 8 3.79 27.85 15.32
C GLU A 8 3.76 26.88 16.52
N GLN A 9 2.99 27.22 17.56
CA GLN A 9 2.84 26.41 18.77
C GLN A 9 1.68 25.42 18.70
N VAL A 10 0.92 25.44 17.61
CA VAL A 10 -0.28 24.62 17.44
C VAL A 10 -0.12 23.68 16.26
N GLU A 11 -0.42 22.41 16.50
CA GLU A 11 -0.38 21.34 15.52
C GLU A 11 -1.80 20.81 15.27
N PHE A 12 -2.19 20.75 14.00
CA PHE A 12 -3.53 20.36 13.59
C PHE A 12 -3.50 18.95 12.99
N TYR A 13 -3.45 17.95 13.87
CA TYR A 13 -3.42 16.55 13.47
C TYR A 13 -4.78 16.06 12.95
N THR A 14 -4.82 15.61 11.70
CA THR A 14 -6.05 15.07 11.08
C THR A 14 -6.02 13.55 10.92
N SER A 15 -7.19 12.94 11.03
CA SER A 15 -7.37 11.49 10.88
C SER A 15 -7.71 11.12 9.45
N GLY A 16 -7.08 10.08 8.91
CA GLY A 16 -7.45 9.46 7.63
C GLY A 16 -8.81 8.76 7.65
N ARG A 17 -9.50 8.71 8.80
CA ARG A 17 -10.89 8.27 8.93
C ARG A 17 -11.90 9.41 8.78
N ALA A 18 -11.45 10.67 8.80
CA ALA A 18 -12.33 11.81 8.56
C ALA A 18 -12.81 11.81 7.11
N SER A 19 -14.01 12.37 6.87
CA SER A 19 -14.48 12.58 5.50
C SER A 19 -13.64 13.64 4.80
N ASN A 20 -13.67 13.65 3.47
CA ASN A 20 -12.94 14.64 2.69
C ASN A 20 -13.42 16.06 3.01
N GLU A 21 -14.71 16.26 3.22
CA GLU A 21 -15.31 17.54 3.58
C GLU A 21 -14.86 18.02 4.96
N ALA A 22 -14.88 17.12 5.95
CA ALA A 22 -14.43 17.44 7.30
C ALA A 22 -12.93 17.78 7.33
N ALA A 23 -12.11 17.00 6.62
CA ALA A 23 -10.68 17.28 6.48
C ALA A 23 -10.44 18.61 5.74
N TYR A 24 -11.23 18.91 4.72
CA TYR A 24 -11.17 20.17 3.97
C TYR A 24 -11.50 21.39 4.85
N LEU A 25 -12.59 21.34 5.63
CA LEU A 25 -12.96 22.43 6.53
C LEU A 25 -11.95 22.59 7.67
N PHE A 26 -11.43 21.48 8.22
CA PHE A 26 -10.43 21.52 9.27
C PHE A 26 -9.13 22.17 8.82
N GLN A 27 -8.67 21.86 7.59
CA GLN A 27 -7.46 22.46 7.04
C GLN A 27 -7.64 23.95 6.69
N LEU A 28 -8.87 24.38 6.33
CA LEU A 28 -9.18 25.80 6.16
C LEU A 28 -9.15 26.54 7.49
N PHE A 29 -9.80 25.99 8.52
CA PHE A 29 -9.84 26.59 9.85
C PHE A 29 -8.44 26.87 10.40
N ALA A 30 -7.53 25.91 10.27
CA ALA A 30 -6.18 26.04 10.79
C ALA A 30 -5.29 26.98 9.95
N ARG A 31 -5.55 27.11 8.64
CA ARG A 31 -4.92 28.14 7.80
C ARG A 31 -5.45 29.54 8.11
N GLU A 32 -6.75 29.67 8.40
CA GLU A 32 -7.35 30.92 8.90
C GLU A 32 -6.79 31.30 10.27
N TYR A 33 -6.48 30.30 11.11
CA TYR A 33 -5.73 30.50 12.35
C TYR A 33 -4.26 30.94 12.13
N GLY A 34 -3.74 30.81 10.90
CA GLY A 34 -2.38 31.21 10.51
C GLY A 34 -1.34 30.10 10.55
N SER A 35 -1.74 28.84 10.77
CA SER A 35 -0.81 27.70 10.86
C SER A 35 -0.83 26.86 9.59
N ASN A 36 0.36 26.40 9.18
CA ASN A 36 0.54 25.35 8.17
C ASN A 36 1.01 24.02 8.79
N ASN A 37 0.97 23.89 10.11
CA ASN A 37 1.41 22.68 10.79
C ASN A 37 0.30 21.61 10.80
N PHE A 38 0.31 20.76 9.77
CA PHE A 38 -0.70 19.73 9.50
C PHE A 38 -0.08 18.34 9.32
N PRO A 39 0.44 17.72 10.39
CA PRO A 39 0.69 16.29 10.31
C PRO A 39 -0.64 15.54 10.09
N ASP A 40 -0.57 14.45 9.36
CA ASP A 40 -1.67 13.51 9.23
C ASP A 40 -1.17 12.08 9.39
N CYS A 41 -2.09 11.15 9.68
CA CYS A 41 -1.70 9.75 9.89
C CYS A 41 -1.02 9.12 8.66
N SER A 42 -1.26 9.65 7.46
CA SER A 42 -0.61 9.21 6.23
C SER A 42 0.87 9.60 6.19
N ASN A 43 1.35 10.63 6.90
CA ASN A 43 2.80 10.90 6.96
C ASN A 43 3.56 9.72 7.56
N MET A 44 2.96 8.98 8.49
CA MET A 44 3.60 7.81 9.09
C MET A 44 3.69 6.60 8.14
N CYS A 45 2.76 6.49 7.19
CA CYS A 45 2.60 5.29 6.36
C CYS A 45 2.94 5.50 4.88
N HIS A 46 2.80 6.73 4.37
CA HIS A 46 2.82 7.07 2.95
C HIS A 46 3.78 8.21 2.61
N GLU A 47 4.45 8.84 3.57
CA GLU A 47 5.41 9.93 3.29
C GLU A 47 6.55 9.47 2.37
N ALA A 48 7.14 8.32 2.68
CA ALA A 48 8.21 7.75 1.87
C ALA A 48 7.75 7.52 0.41
N THR A 49 6.52 7.03 0.21
CA THR A 49 5.96 6.82 -1.11
C THR A 49 5.61 8.14 -1.82
N SER A 50 5.14 9.15 -1.07
CA SER A 50 4.83 10.49 -1.58
C SER A 50 6.07 11.19 -2.12
N VAL A 51 7.25 10.92 -1.56
CA VAL A 51 8.53 11.47 -2.07
C VAL A 51 9.14 10.59 -3.17
N GLY A 52 9.07 9.27 -3.03
CA GLY A 52 9.72 8.32 -3.94
C GLY A 52 9.00 8.13 -5.27
N LEU A 53 7.68 7.90 -5.26
CA LEU A 53 6.94 7.54 -6.47
C LEU A 53 6.88 8.67 -7.52
N PRO A 54 6.72 9.96 -7.17
CA PRO A 54 6.75 11.01 -8.19
C PRO A 54 8.06 11.07 -8.99
N ARG A 55 9.19 10.72 -8.37
CA ARG A 55 10.49 10.66 -9.06
C ARG A 55 10.59 9.47 -10.02
N SER A 56 9.89 8.39 -9.73
CA SER A 56 9.92 7.16 -10.52
C SER A 56 8.86 7.13 -11.63
N ILE A 57 7.62 7.51 -11.30
CA ILE A 57 6.44 7.36 -12.19
C ILE A 57 5.60 8.64 -12.30
N GLY A 58 6.06 9.77 -11.75
CA GLY A 58 5.35 11.06 -11.83
C GLY A 58 4.13 11.21 -10.92
N ILE A 59 3.70 10.15 -10.22
CA ILE A 59 2.48 10.13 -9.40
C ILE A 59 2.80 9.55 -8.02
N GLY A 60 2.37 10.24 -6.94
CA GLY A 60 2.61 9.85 -5.54
C GLY A 60 1.57 8.89 -4.94
N LYS A 61 0.77 8.21 -5.76
CA LYS A 61 -0.40 7.42 -5.36
C LYS A 61 -0.44 6.11 -6.15
N GLY A 62 -1.26 5.17 -5.70
CA GLY A 62 -1.55 3.96 -6.46
C GLY A 62 -2.15 4.29 -7.82
N THR A 63 -1.62 3.67 -8.87
CA THR A 63 -2.04 3.87 -10.26
C THR A 63 -2.90 2.71 -10.80
N VAL A 64 -3.17 1.72 -9.95
CA VAL A 64 -3.89 0.49 -10.31
C VAL A 64 -5.32 0.54 -9.77
N SER A 65 -6.26 0.14 -10.61
CA SER A 65 -7.69 -0.01 -10.31
C SER A 65 -8.06 -1.48 -10.09
N LEU A 66 -9.30 -1.75 -9.66
CA LEU A 66 -9.78 -3.14 -9.53
C LEU A 66 -9.89 -3.85 -10.89
N ASP A 67 -10.26 -3.12 -11.94
CA ASP A 67 -10.41 -3.66 -13.30
C ASP A 67 -9.08 -4.15 -13.88
N ASP A 68 -7.96 -3.60 -13.43
CA ASP A 68 -6.62 -4.05 -13.85
C ASP A 68 -6.32 -5.47 -13.36
N PHE A 69 -6.89 -5.88 -12.21
CA PHE A 69 -6.78 -7.26 -11.75
C PHE A 69 -7.56 -8.23 -12.65
N GLU A 70 -8.58 -7.77 -13.37
CA GLU A 70 -9.29 -8.65 -14.30
C GLU A 70 -8.43 -9.06 -15.49
N LYS A 71 -7.43 -8.25 -15.85
CA LYS A 71 -6.60 -8.48 -17.05
C LYS A 71 -5.16 -8.88 -16.72
N THR A 72 -4.75 -8.73 -15.47
CA THR A 72 -3.36 -8.99 -15.05
C THR A 72 -2.92 -10.44 -15.26
N GLU A 73 -1.67 -10.58 -15.68
CA GLU A 73 -0.97 -11.84 -15.86
C GLU A 73 0.04 -12.13 -14.75
N LEU A 74 0.32 -11.16 -13.87
CA LEU A 74 1.24 -11.32 -12.75
C LEU A 74 0.97 -10.29 -11.65
N VAL A 75 1.01 -10.74 -10.40
CA VAL A 75 0.99 -9.88 -9.22
C VAL A 75 2.27 -10.06 -8.42
N ILE A 76 2.91 -8.94 -8.07
CA ILE A 76 4.07 -8.90 -7.18
C ILE A 76 3.71 -8.05 -5.96
N ALA A 77 3.60 -8.69 -4.80
CA ALA A 77 3.41 -8.03 -3.51
C ALA A 77 4.73 -7.96 -2.75
N ILE A 78 5.17 -6.77 -2.37
CA ILE A 78 6.40 -6.56 -1.59
C ILE A 78 6.02 -5.85 -0.30
N GLY A 79 6.40 -6.38 0.86
CA GLY A 79 6.11 -5.80 2.17
C GLY A 79 4.62 -5.56 2.45
N HIS A 80 3.71 -6.18 1.68
CA HIS A 80 2.27 -5.96 1.75
C HIS A 80 1.58 -7.21 2.30
N ASN A 81 0.77 -7.07 3.35
CA ASN A 81 -0.03 -8.14 3.95
C ASN A 81 -1.54 -7.91 3.74
N PRO A 82 -2.13 -8.38 2.62
CA PRO A 82 -3.53 -8.13 2.31
C PRO A 82 -4.49 -8.87 3.27
N GLY A 83 -4.09 -10.03 3.82
CA GLY A 83 -4.99 -10.81 4.67
C GLY A 83 -5.35 -10.12 5.97
N THR A 84 -4.38 -9.42 6.58
CA THR A 84 -4.61 -8.70 7.83
C THR A 84 -4.98 -7.23 7.58
N ASN A 85 -4.31 -6.56 6.64
CA ASN A 85 -4.41 -5.10 6.51
C ASN A 85 -5.49 -4.68 5.49
N HIS A 86 -5.77 -5.52 4.49
CA HIS A 86 -6.72 -5.22 3.42
C HIS A 86 -7.62 -6.43 3.07
N PRO A 87 -8.40 -6.98 4.03
CA PRO A 87 -9.11 -8.24 3.84
C PRO A 87 -10.10 -8.24 2.66
N ARG A 88 -10.63 -7.06 2.27
CA ARG A 88 -11.47 -6.92 1.06
C ARG A 88 -10.73 -7.30 -0.23
N MET A 89 -9.42 -7.09 -0.27
CA MET A 89 -8.57 -7.43 -1.42
C MET A 89 -8.40 -8.95 -1.61
N MET A 90 -8.67 -9.74 -0.57
CA MET A 90 -8.52 -11.20 -0.64
C MET A 90 -9.47 -11.84 -1.67
N GLY A 91 -10.65 -11.25 -1.90
CA GLY A 91 -11.56 -11.71 -2.96
C GLY A 91 -10.90 -11.62 -4.33
N THR A 92 -10.36 -10.45 -4.67
CA THR A 92 -9.65 -10.21 -5.94
C THR A 92 -8.44 -11.14 -6.10
N LEU A 93 -7.62 -11.30 -5.05
CA LEU A 93 -6.45 -12.19 -5.11
C LEU A 93 -6.87 -13.66 -5.24
N HIS A 94 -7.98 -14.08 -4.64
CA HIS A 94 -8.50 -15.43 -4.80
C HIS A 94 -8.97 -15.68 -6.24
N GLU A 95 -9.67 -14.73 -6.87
CA GLU A 95 -10.07 -14.84 -8.28
C GLU A 95 -8.86 -14.95 -9.21
N LEU A 96 -7.80 -14.17 -8.96
CA LEU A 96 -6.54 -14.32 -9.68
C LEU A 96 -5.94 -15.72 -9.55
N ALA A 97 -5.90 -16.26 -8.33
CA ALA A 97 -5.40 -17.59 -8.08
C ALA A 97 -6.27 -18.69 -8.73
N ARG A 98 -7.58 -18.48 -8.88
CA ARG A 98 -8.48 -19.39 -9.61
C ARG A 98 -8.26 -19.37 -11.12
N ARG A 99 -7.74 -18.27 -11.66
CA ARG A 99 -7.34 -18.13 -13.08
C ARG A 99 -5.89 -18.52 -13.33
N ASP A 100 -5.21 -19.12 -12.35
CA ASP A 100 -3.79 -19.47 -12.40
C ASP A 100 -2.86 -18.30 -12.73
N VAL A 101 -3.25 -17.10 -12.31
CA VAL A 101 -2.35 -15.93 -12.37
C VAL A 101 -1.30 -16.07 -11.27
N PRO A 102 0.00 -15.99 -11.59
CA PRO A 102 1.07 -16.04 -10.61
C PRO A 102 0.99 -14.85 -9.65
N ILE A 103 1.10 -15.15 -8.36
CA ILE A 103 1.18 -14.16 -7.28
C ILE A 103 2.49 -14.42 -6.54
N ILE A 104 3.36 -13.42 -6.51
CA ILE A 104 4.67 -13.49 -5.88
C ILE A 104 4.67 -12.56 -4.68
N VAL A 105 5.02 -13.08 -3.51
CA VAL A 105 5.01 -12.30 -2.25
C VAL A 105 6.42 -12.21 -1.69
N PHE A 106 6.89 -10.99 -1.49
CA PHE A 106 8.15 -10.64 -0.85
C PHE A 106 7.87 -10.05 0.53
N ASN A 107 7.86 -10.88 1.57
CA ASN A 107 7.66 -10.41 2.95
C ASN A 107 8.57 -11.19 3.90
N PRO A 108 9.37 -10.52 4.77
CA PRO A 108 10.17 -11.23 5.78
C PRO A 108 9.30 -11.99 6.80
N LEU A 109 8.03 -11.60 6.99
CA LEU A 109 7.10 -12.26 7.89
C LEU A 109 6.27 -13.31 7.15
N ARG A 110 6.14 -14.50 7.75
CA ARG A 110 5.25 -15.54 7.25
C ARG A 110 3.80 -15.17 7.55
N GLU A 111 3.07 -14.73 6.53
CA GLU A 111 1.67 -14.34 6.67
C GLU A 111 0.72 -15.54 6.67
N ARG A 112 -0.34 -15.46 7.48
CA ARG A 112 -1.36 -16.52 7.55
C ARG A 112 -2.16 -16.65 6.24
N SER A 113 -2.45 -15.51 5.60
CA SER A 113 -3.13 -15.40 4.31
C SER A 113 -2.25 -15.88 3.14
N ALA A 114 -0.93 -15.72 3.24
CA ALA A 114 -0.02 -16.16 2.20
C ALA A 114 -0.04 -17.68 2.03
N GLY A 115 -0.28 -18.46 3.09
CA GLY A 115 -0.37 -19.93 3.00
C GLY A 115 -1.56 -20.46 2.18
N THR A 116 -2.62 -19.66 2.00
CA THR A 116 -3.78 -20.02 1.17
C THR A 116 -3.60 -19.56 -0.28
N LEU A 117 -2.82 -18.50 -0.50
CA LEU A 117 -2.66 -17.84 -1.80
C LEU A 117 -1.41 -18.33 -2.56
N CYS A 118 -0.31 -18.55 -1.84
CA CYS A 118 1.00 -18.88 -2.38
C CYS A 118 1.60 -20.12 -1.69
N ARG A 119 2.36 -20.91 -2.45
CA ARG A 119 3.19 -21.96 -1.87
C ARG A 119 4.52 -21.33 -1.41
N PRO A 120 5.08 -21.74 -0.27
CA PRO A 120 6.44 -21.33 0.08
C PRO A 120 7.37 -21.76 -1.06
N ALA A 121 8.26 -20.87 -1.51
CA ALA A 121 9.33 -21.28 -2.40
C ALA A 121 10.28 -22.17 -1.61
N GLU A 122 10.34 -23.46 -1.93
CA GLU A 122 11.44 -24.31 -1.47
C GLU A 122 12.71 -23.86 -2.20
N HIS A 123 13.81 -23.71 -1.48
CA HIS A 123 15.10 -23.36 -2.05
C HIS A 123 15.62 -24.52 -2.91
N HIS A 124 15.24 -24.57 -4.19
CA HIS A 124 15.77 -25.54 -5.14
C HIS A 124 17.21 -25.16 -5.52
N ARG A 125 18.17 -26.02 -5.15
CA ARG A 125 19.61 -25.86 -5.46
C ARG A 125 19.97 -25.91 -6.95
N ASN A 126 19.00 -26.08 -7.85
CA ASN A 126 19.21 -26.15 -9.29
C ASN A 126 18.22 -25.21 -10.00
N GLY A 127 18.72 -24.02 -10.40
CA GLY A 127 18.38 -23.18 -11.56
C GLY A 127 16.95 -22.94 -12.08
N ASP A 128 15.99 -23.84 -11.89
CA ASP A 128 14.65 -23.75 -12.46
C ASP A 128 13.63 -23.32 -11.39
N LEU A 129 13.43 -22.01 -11.27
CA LEU A 129 12.35 -21.44 -10.45
C LEU A 129 11.03 -21.52 -11.26
N GLN A 130 10.22 -22.55 -11.00
CA GLN A 130 8.85 -22.65 -11.50
C GLN A 130 7.96 -21.61 -10.78
N LEU A 131 7.99 -20.37 -11.27
CA LEU A 131 7.40 -19.12 -10.73
C LEU A 131 5.89 -19.09 -10.44
N ASN A 132 5.19 -20.22 -10.55
CA ASN A 132 3.73 -20.22 -10.59
C ASN A 132 3.09 -19.76 -9.26
N ARG A 133 3.69 -20.05 -8.09
CA ARG A 133 3.20 -19.58 -6.77
C ARG A 133 4.30 -19.55 -5.71
N HIS A 134 5.00 -18.42 -5.53
CA HIS A 134 6.15 -18.36 -4.63
C HIS A 134 6.12 -17.20 -3.63
N CYS A 135 6.30 -17.53 -2.35
CA CYS A 135 6.70 -16.56 -1.32
C CYS A 135 8.22 -16.57 -1.17
N LEU A 136 8.83 -15.39 -1.27
CA LEU A 136 10.26 -15.15 -1.04
C LEU A 136 10.42 -14.24 0.18
N ASN A 137 11.31 -14.62 1.11
CA ASN A 137 11.59 -13.80 2.28
C ASN A 137 12.79 -12.88 1.97
N LEU A 138 12.55 -11.63 1.56
CA LEU A 138 13.56 -10.60 1.31
C LEU A 138 13.19 -9.28 2.06
N PHE A 139 14.18 -8.46 2.45
CA PHE A 139 14.02 -7.16 3.15
C PHE A 139 14.15 -5.96 2.16
N PRO A 140 13.60 -4.74 2.42
CA PRO A 140 12.18 -4.38 2.47
C PRO A 140 11.77 -3.18 1.59
N GLY A 141 10.46 -3.11 1.29
CA GLY A 141 9.68 -1.96 0.79
C GLY A 141 8.21 -2.39 0.72
N GLN A 142 7.23 -1.50 0.98
CA GLN A 142 5.81 -1.84 0.82
C GLN A 142 5.34 -1.43 -0.58
N GLY A 143 4.73 -2.35 -1.33
CA GLY A 143 4.23 -2.11 -2.67
C GLY A 143 3.50 -3.31 -3.24
N LEU A 144 2.58 -3.05 -4.15
CA LEU A 144 1.93 -4.07 -4.96
C LEU A 144 2.00 -3.62 -6.42
N ALA A 145 2.59 -4.46 -7.26
CA ALA A 145 2.61 -4.28 -8.70
C ALA A 145 1.67 -5.29 -9.35
N VAL A 146 0.86 -4.80 -10.28
CA VAL A 146 -0.05 -5.58 -11.12
C VAL A 146 0.41 -5.37 -12.55
N MET A 147 0.84 -6.45 -13.21
CA MET A 147 1.41 -6.36 -14.56
C MET A 147 0.32 -6.64 -15.62
N PRO A 148 0.07 -5.70 -16.55
CA PRO A 148 -0.90 -5.90 -17.62
C PRO A 148 -0.45 -7.03 -18.56
N PRO A 149 -1.37 -7.55 -19.39
CA PRO A 149 -1.02 -8.55 -20.39
C PRO A 149 -0.05 -7.95 -21.43
N ARG A 150 0.79 -8.82 -22.01
CA ARG A 150 1.71 -8.43 -23.10
C ARG A 150 1.01 -7.92 -24.34
#